data_AF-A0A8S0Q4D9-F1
#
_entry.id   AF-A0A8S0Q4D9-F1
#
_cell.length_a   1.000
_cell.length_b   1.000
_cell.length_c   1.000
_cell.angle_alpha   90.00
_cell.angle_beta   90.00
_cell.angle_gamma   90.00
#
_symmetry.space_group_name_H-M   'P 1'
#
loop_
_entity.id
_entity.type
_entity.pdbx_description
1 polymer ?
#
loop_
_entity_poly.entity_id
_entity_poly.type
_entity_poly.pdbx_seq_one_letter_code
_entity_poly.pdbx_strand_id
1 'polypeptide(L)'
;MVRADPELMDLLHIQDNFRTITHRVNRAFLKVVAADTDTVSGKKSAFVLVDELWIFGKRANADNMLREATGGLVARPEGFVIWLTTQSDEPPAGVFKEKLNYFRDVRDGVIDDPKSLAVIYEFPKAMLAAKAFLRPENFYITNPNIGRSVRTDWLEDELRKATRGKSGALTTFLAKHLNVEPGIALRNDAWAGARYWLGAADPTITLDTLIERCDVIVVGIDGGGLDDLLGLAALGRDRKTREWLHWAHAWAQSDVIAYADGEQDEQSSVLSQRKSIRSVLEDFAVAGELTICTTATQDIEEVADIVERIHDAGLLPETAG
;
A
#
# COMPACT_ATOMS: atom_id res chain seq x y z
N MET A 1 -24.64 -11.79 17.97
CA MET A 1 -24.04 -13.03 18.47
C MET A 1 -24.48 -13.32 19.90
N VAL A 2 -23.92 -12.67 20.93
CA VAL A 2 -24.23 -12.99 22.35
C VAL A 2 -25.72 -12.97 22.67
N ARG A 3 -26.44 -11.88 22.33
CA ARG A 3 -27.90 -11.78 22.58
C ARG A 3 -28.76 -12.82 21.84
N ALA A 4 -28.22 -13.47 20.82
CA ALA A 4 -28.94 -14.46 20.03
C ALA A 4 -28.80 -15.87 20.60
N ASP A 5 -27.99 -16.05 21.64
CA ASP A 5 -27.69 -17.34 22.26
C ASP A 5 -27.92 -17.24 23.79
N PRO A 6 -28.93 -17.95 24.33
CA PRO A 6 -29.23 -17.94 25.76
C PRO A 6 -28.05 -18.35 26.64
N GLU A 7 -27.24 -19.33 26.22
CA GLU A 7 -26.09 -19.79 27.01
C GLU A 7 -25.00 -18.71 27.09
N LEU A 8 -24.77 -17.98 25.99
CA LEU A 8 -23.84 -16.86 25.99
C LEU A 8 -24.34 -15.70 26.86
N MET A 9 -25.65 -15.47 26.93
CA MET A 9 -26.22 -14.45 27.82
C MET A 9 -26.03 -14.77 29.31
N ASP A 10 -26.06 -16.06 29.67
CA ASP A 10 -25.78 -16.52 31.03
C ASP A 10 -24.31 -16.37 31.40
N LEU A 11 -23.40 -16.54 30.43
CA LEU A 11 -21.95 -16.46 30.66
C LEU A 11 -21.37 -15.05 30.54
N LEU A 12 -21.93 -14.22 29.67
CA LEU A 12 -21.36 -12.94 29.27
C LEU A 12 -22.23 -11.76 29.71
N HIS A 13 -21.58 -10.75 30.26
CA HIS A 13 -22.18 -9.46 30.60
C HIS A 13 -21.82 -8.44 29.52
N ILE A 14 -22.84 -7.95 28.80
CA ILE A 14 -22.69 -6.94 27.75
C ILE A 14 -22.79 -5.55 28.37
N GLN A 15 -21.80 -4.70 28.10
CA GLN A 15 -21.75 -3.31 28.56
C GLN A 15 -21.61 -2.39 27.34
N ASP A 16 -22.74 -2.04 26.73
CA ASP A 16 -22.80 -1.34 25.44
C ASP A 16 -22.10 0.04 25.47
N ASN A 17 -22.35 0.82 26.53
CA ASN A 17 -21.77 2.15 26.71
C ASN A 17 -20.23 2.13 26.83
N PHE A 18 -19.66 1.01 27.28
CA PHE A 18 -18.21 0.82 27.39
C PHE A 18 -17.63 -0.02 26.24
N ARG A 19 -18.47 -0.46 25.29
CA ARG A 19 -18.10 -1.36 24.18
C ARG A 19 -17.32 -2.59 24.67
N THR A 20 -17.77 -3.16 25.79
CA THR A 20 -17.07 -4.24 26.49
C THR A 20 -18.01 -5.42 26.73
N ILE A 21 -17.48 -6.63 26.59
CA ILE A 21 -18.15 -7.87 26.96
C ILE A 21 -17.27 -8.55 28.02
N THR A 22 -17.86 -8.87 29.17
CA THR A 22 -17.13 -9.45 30.31
C THR A 22 -17.69 -10.83 30.63
N HIS A 23 -16.82 -11.83 30.74
CA HIS A 23 -17.20 -13.15 31.20
C HIS A 23 -17.48 -13.12 32.71
N ARG A 24 -18.67 -13.55 33.13
CA ARG A 24 -19.18 -13.36 34.50
C ARG A 24 -18.38 -14.10 35.56
N VAL A 25 -17.84 -15.28 35.22
CA VAL A 25 -17.09 -16.14 36.16
C VAL A 25 -15.64 -15.69 36.31
N ASN A 26 -14.82 -15.84 35.27
CA ASN A 26 -13.38 -15.54 35.33
C ASN A 26 -13.03 -14.05 35.18
N ARG A 27 -14.02 -13.17 34.90
CA ARG A 27 -13.86 -11.72 34.71
C ARG A 27 -12.96 -11.29 33.55
N ALA A 28 -12.60 -12.21 32.65
CA ALA A 28 -11.96 -11.85 31.40
C ALA A 28 -12.91 -10.95 30.59
N PHE A 29 -12.38 -9.98 29.86
CA PHE A 29 -13.19 -9.08 29.06
C PHE A 29 -12.57 -8.83 27.68
N LEU A 30 -13.44 -8.61 26.71
CA LEU A 30 -13.10 -8.11 25.38
C LEU A 30 -13.63 -6.68 25.28
N LYS A 31 -12.76 -5.74 24.91
CA LYS A 31 -13.11 -4.33 24.75
C LYS A 31 -12.72 -3.85 23.36
N VAL A 32 -13.69 -3.24 22.67
CA VAL A 32 -13.42 -2.55 21.40
C VAL A 32 -12.81 -1.19 21.70
N VAL A 33 -11.65 -0.92 21.11
CA VAL A 33 -10.93 0.33 21.25
C VAL A 33 -10.87 1.00 19.88
N ALA A 34 -11.05 2.32 19.83
CA ALA A 34 -10.81 3.06 18.61
C ALA A 34 -9.31 2.95 18.27
N ALA A 35 -8.97 2.95 16.99
CA ALA A 35 -7.58 2.90 16.61
C ALA A 35 -7.02 4.33 16.53
N ASP A 36 -6.73 4.88 17.71
CA ASP A 36 -6.16 6.21 17.95
C ASP A 36 -5.15 6.11 19.10
N THR A 37 -3.99 6.74 18.95
CA THR A 37 -2.84 6.69 19.87
C THR A 37 -3.25 6.95 21.32
N ASP A 38 -4.04 7.99 21.56
CA ASP A 38 -4.50 8.37 22.91
C ASP A 38 -5.37 7.32 23.58
N THR A 39 -6.08 6.52 22.77
CA THR A 39 -6.99 5.50 23.28
C THR A 39 -6.33 4.15 23.49
N VAL A 40 -5.17 3.93 22.87
CA VAL A 40 -4.42 2.68 22.86
C VAL A 40 -3.34 2.68 23.95
N SER A 41 -2.77 3.85 24.24
CA SER A 41 -1.75 4.05 25.28
C SER A 41 -2.17 3.54 26.67
N GLY A 42 -1.21 2.95 27.39
CA GLY A 42 -1.36 2.54 28.79
C GLY A 42 -2.18 1.27 29.06
N LYS A 43 -2.75 0.62 28.03
CA LYS A 43 -3.51 -0.63 28.20
C LYS A 43 -2.60 -1.86 28.18
N LYS A 44 -2.61 -2.63 29.28
CA LYS A 44 -1.94 -3.95 29.35
C LYS A 44 -2.91 -5.05 28.93
N SER A 45 -3.06 -5.24 27.62
CA SER A 45 -3.87 -6.32 27.05
C SER A 45 -3.12 -7.65 27.10
N ALA A 46 -3.84 -8.76 27.32
CA ALA A 46 -3.27 -10.12 27.21
C ALA A 46 -3.22 -10.57 25.74
N PHE A 47 -4.20 -10.17 24.94
CA PHE A 47 -4.30 -10.47 23.52
C PHE A 47 -4.71 -9.19 22.79
N VAL A 48 -4.19 -8.99 21.58
CA VAL A 48 -4.54 -7.85 20.72
C VAL A 48 -5.08 -8.39 19.41
N LEU A 49 -6.24 -7.90 18.98
CA LEU A 49 -6.79 -8.18 17.66
C LEU A 49 -6.84 -6.86 16.90
N VAL A 50 -6.20 -6.83 15.74
CA VAL A 50 -6.25 -5.71 14.81
C VAL A 50 -7.02 -6.17 13.59
N ASP A 51 -8.17 -5.55 13.38
CA ASP A 51 -9.05 -5.84 12.25
C ASP A 51 -8.85 -4.81 11.13
N GLU A 52 -9.12 -5.23 9.89
CA GLU A 52 -8.93 -4.45 8.66
C GLU A 52 -7.55 -3.76 8.58
N LEU A 53 -6.47 -4.54 8.75
CA LEU A 53 -5.08 -4.03 8.75
C LEU A 53 -4.77 -3.12 7.55
N TRP A 54 -5.33 -3.40 6.37
CA TRP A 54 -5.13 -2.59 5.17
C TRP A 54 -5.49 -1.10 5.34
N ILE A 55 -6.44 -0.76 6.22
CA ILE A 55 -6.80 0.64 6.51
C ILE A 55 -5.62 1.37 7.17
N PHE A 56 -4.85 0.67 7.99
CA PHE A 56 -3.69 1.22 8.67
C PHE A 56 -2.51 1.48 7.74
N GLY A 57 -2.42 0.77 6.61
CA GLY A 57 -1.42 1.04 5.58
C GLY A 57 -1.51 2.46 4.99
N LYS A 58 -2.70 3.07 5.05
CA LYS A 58 -2.97 4.45 4.60
C LYS A 58 -2.70 5.51 5.67
N ARG A 59 -2.26 5.13 6.88
CA ARG A 59 -2.04 6.06 8.01
C ARG A 59 -0.55 6.14 8.35
N ALA A 60 0.03 7.33 8.22
CA ALA A 60 1.44 7.56 8.51
C ALA A 60 1.88 7.09 9.92
N ASN A 61 1.10 7.39 10.95
CA ASN A 61 1.45 7.08 12.35
C ASN A 61 0.97 5.68 12.81
N ALA A 62 0.53 4.82 11.89
CA ALA A 62 0.00 3.51 12.25
C ALA A 62 1.03 2.60 12.92
N ASP A 63 2.29 2.62 12.47
CA ASP A 63 3.33 1.76 13.05
C ASP A 63 3.54 2.05 14.54
N ASN A 64 3.76 3.33 14.88
CA ASN A 64 3.93 3.76 16.27
C ASN A 64 2.71 3.39 17.13
N MET A 65 1.50 3.65 16.64
CA MET A 65 0.25 3.31 17.34
C MET A 65 0.13 1.79 17.56
N LEU A 66 0.46 0.96 16.56
CA LEU A 66 0.39 -0.50 16.67
C LEU A 66 1.48 -1.06 17.61
N ARG A 67 2.68 -0.47 17.60
CA ARG A 67 3.76 -0.83 18.53
C ARG A 67 3.36 -0.52 19.97
N GLU A 68 2.72 0.62 20.20
CA GLU A 68 2.18 0.96 21.52
C GLU A 68 1.06 0.00 21.94
N ALA A 69 0.13 -0.32 21.03
CA ALA A 69 -0.97 -1.27 21.27
C ALA A 69 -0.47 -2.65 21.70
N THR A 70 0.62 -3.10 21.07
CA THR A 70 1.17 -4.44 21.24
C THR A 70 2.26 -4.50 22.30
N GLY A 71 2.85 -3.35 22.70
CA GLY A 71 3.92 -3.27 23.70
C GLY A 71 3.52 -3.79 25.09
N GLY A 72 2.23 -3.72 25.44
CA GLY A 72 1.69 -4.30 26.67
C GLY A 72 1.89 -5.83 26.80
N LEU A 73 2.11 -6.52 25.66
CA LEU A 73 2.31 -7.97 25.61
C LEU A 73 3.68 -8.42 26.14
N VAL A 74 4.67 -7.52 26.21
CA VAL A 74 6.03 -7.84 26.71
C VAL A 74 5.99 -8.42 28.13
N ALA A 75 5.01 -8.02 28.94
CA ALA A 75 4.84 -8.52 30.30
C ALA A 75 4.01 -9.82 30.41
N ARG A 76 3.59 -10.42 29.27
CA ARG A 76 2.65 -11.55 29.20
C ARG A 76 3.19 -12.63 28.25
N PRO A 77 3.88 -13.67 28.76
CA PRO A 77 4.49 -14.73 27.93
C PRO A 77 3.51 -15.48 27.01
N GLU A 78 2.26 -15.62 27.43
CA GLU A 78 1.16 -16.27 26.68
C GLU A 78 0.45 -15.31 25.70
N GLY A 79 0.84 -14.04 25.68
CA GLY A 79 0.16 -13.02 24.89
C GLY A 79 0.47 -13.12 23.39
N PHE A 80 -0.53 -12.81 22.56
CA PHE A 80 -0.39 -12.85 21.11
C PHE A 80 -1.18 -11.73 20.42
N VAL A 81 -0.83 -11.49 19.15
CA VAL A 81 -1.54 -10.56 18.27
C VAL A 81 -2.19 -11.32 17.13
N ILE A 82 -3.46 -11.04 16.85
CA ILE A 82 -4.14 -11.50 15.64
C ILE A 82 -4.26 -10.30 14.69
N TRP A 83 -3.75 -10.47 13.48
CA TRP A 83 -3.92 -9.53 12.37
C TRP A 83 -4.98 -10.09 11.43
N LEU A 84 -6.10 -9.38 11.27
CA LEU A 84 -7.15 -9.72 10.32
C LEU A 84 -7.23 -8.63 9.26
N THR A 85 -7.34 -9.04 7.99
CA THR A 85 -7.46 -8.11 6.89
C THR A 85 -8.02 -8.78 5.64
N THR A 86 -8.70 -7.99 4.83
CA THR A 86 -8.90 -8.27 3.40
C THR A 86 -7.85 -7.54 2.59
N GLN A 87 -7.78 -7.80 1.28
CA GLN A 87 -6.93 -7.02 0.40
C GLN A 87 -7.46 -5.57 0.27
N SER A 88 -6.53 -4.65 0.08
CA SER A 88 -6.82 -3.25 -0.26
C SER A 88 -7.32 -3.12 -1.70
N ASP A 89 -8.14 -2.12 -1.98
CA ASP A 89 -8.55 -1.72 -3.34
C ASP A 89 -7.45 -0.93 -4.08
N GLU A 90 -6.40 -0.55 -3.35
CA GLU A 90 -5.16 0.05 -3.84
C GLU A 90 -3.96 -0.86 -3.54
N PRO A 91 -2.81 -0.69 -4.22
CA PRO A 91 -1.59 -1.42 -3.88
C PRO A 91 -1.27 -1.34 -2.37
N PRO A 92 -0.84 -2.45 -1.73
CA PRO A 92 -0.46 -2.43 -0.32
C PRO A 92 0.61 -1.37 -0.03
N ALA A 93 0.48 -0.67 1.10
CA ALA A 93 1.45 0.34 1.56
C ALA A 93 1.62 0.31 3.08
N GLY A 94 2.72 0.92 3.57
CA GLY A 94 3.04 1.05 4.99
C GLY A 94 2.99 -0.28 5.75
N VAL A 95 2.51 -0.22 7.00
CA VAL A 95 2.43 -1.39 7.91
C VAL A 95 1.66 -2.58 7.31
N PHE A 96 0.71 -2.34 6.41
CA PHE A 96 -0.01 -3.43 5.76
C PHE A 96 0.90 -4.20 4.79
N LYS A 97 1.63 -3.49 3.92
CA LYS A 97 2.60 -4.09 2.98
C LYS A 97 3.68 -4.86 3.72
N GLU A 98 4.25 -4.26 4.76
CA GLU A 98 5.30 -4.88 5.58
C GLU A 98 4.82 -6.19 6.21
N LYS A 99 3.66 -6.19 6.88
CA LYS A 99 3.12 -7.40 7.51
C LYS A 99 2.72 -8.46 6.47
N LEU A 100 2.10 -8.05 5.37
CA LEU A 100 1.72 -8.98 4.30
C LEU A 100 2.94 -9.70 3.72
N ASN A 101 4.02 -8.97 3.42
CA ASN A 101 5.25 -9.56 2.93
C ASN A 101 5.92 -10.45 3.97
N TYR A 102 6.02 -9.99 5.22
CA TYR A 102 6.57 -10.78 6.32
C TYR A 102 5.85 -12.13 6.49
N PHE A 103 4.51 -12.14 6.55
CA PHE A 103 3.75 -13.38 6.72
C PHE A 103 3.75 -14.28 5.48
N ARG A 104 3.91 -13.71 4.26
CA ARG A 104 4.19 -14.51 3.05
C ARG A 104 5.56 -15.21 3.17
N ASP A 105 6.58 -14.49 3.59
CA ASP A 105 7.94 -15.04 3.78
C ASP A 105 8.00 -16.11 4.87
N VAL A 106 7.24 -15.94 5.96
CA VAL A 106 7.08 -16.98 7.01
C VAL A 106 6.38 -18.22 6.45
N ARG A 107 5.25 -18.05 5.73
CA ARG A 107 4.54 -19.17 5.09
C ARG A 107 5.45 -19.93 4.11
N ASP A 108 6.22 -19.19 3.32
CA ASP A 108 7.07 -19.72 2.26
C ASP A 108 8.41 -20.26 2.78
N GLY A 109 8.66 -20.15 4.10
CA GLY A 109 9.86 -20.67 4.76
C GLY A 109 11.13 -19.85 4.50
N VAL A 110 10.99 -18.64 3.95
CA VAL A 110 12.09 -17.68 3.78
C VAL A 110 12.50 -17.13 5.15
N ILE A 111 11.52 -16.90 6.04
CA ILE A 111 11.74 -16.52 7.44
C ILE A 111 11.34 -17.68 8.34
N ASP A 112 12.28 -18.18 9.14
CA ASP A 112 12.01 -19.16 10.19
C ASP A 112 11.60 -18.45 11.49
N ASP A 113 10.29 -18.24 11.67
CA ASP A 113 9.70 -17.69 12.88
C ASP A 113 8.61 -18.63 13.45
N PRO A 114 8.96 -19.56 14.35
CA PRO A 114 8.00 -20.50 14.93
C PRO A 114 6.96 -19.85 15.84
N LYS A 115 7.06 -18.55 16.13
CA LYS A 115 6.08 -17.79 16.92
C LYS A 115 5.02 -17.12 16.06
N SER A 116 5.15 -17.21 14.73
CA SER A 116 4.23 -16.62 13.76
C SER A 116 3.49 -17.71 12.99
N LEU A 117 2.16 -17.57 12.88
CA LEU A 117 1.32 -18.45 12.07
C LEU A 117 0.66 -17.65 10.96
N ALA A 118 1.12 -17.87 9.72
CA ALA A 118 0.52 -17.28 8.53
C ALA A 118 -0.66 -18.12 8.04
N VAL A 119 -1.88 -17.59 8.13
CA VAL A 119 -3.08 -18.17 7.51
C VAL A 119 -3.55 -17.23 6.41
N ILE A 120 -3.05 -17.44 5.19
CA ILE A 120 -3.28 -16.55 4.05
C ILE A 120 -4.02 -17.31 2.96
N TYR A 121 -5.20 -16.82 2.59
CA TYR A 121 -5.99 -17.33 1.47
C TYR A 121 -5.74 -16.47 0.24
N GLU A 122 -4.79 -16.85 -0.61
CA GLU A 122 -4.43 -16.09 -1.82
C GLU A 122 -4.21 -17.00 -3.03
N PHE A 123 -4.39 -16.43 -4.22
CA PHE A 123 -4.14 -17.13 -5.47
C PHE A 123 -2.64 -17.32 -5.71
N PRO A 124 -2.18 -18.51 -6.15
CA PRO A 124 -0.81 -18.71 -6.62
C PRO A 124 -0.45 -17.75 -7.77
N LYS A 125 0.83 -17.35 -7.85
CA LYS A 125 1.33 -16.40 -8.88
C LYS A 125 0.99 -16.84 -10.31
N ALA A 126 1.08 -18.13 -10.62
CA ALA A 126 0.72 -18.66 -11.94
C ALA A 126 -0.77 -18.49 -12.27
N MET A 127 -1.65 -18.62 -11.27
CA MET A 127 -3.10 -18.41 -11.43
C MET A 127 -3.44 -16.93 -11.62
N LEU A 128 -2.73 -16.03 -10.91
CA LEU A 128 -2.85 -14.58 -11.11
C LEU A 128 -2.45 -14.18 -12.53
N ALA A 129 -1.30 -14.66 -13.02
CA ALA A 129 -0.81 -14.38 -14.37
C ALA A 129 -1.78 -14.86 -15.46
N ALA A 130 -2.39 -16.04 -15.26
CA ALA A 130 -3.39 -16.60 -16.16
C ALA A 130 -4.81 -16.01 -15.99
N LYS A 131 -5.01 -15.05 -15.06
CA LYS A 131 -6.32 -14.51 -14.67
C LYS A 131 -7.34 -15.58 -14.28
N ALA A 132 -6.86 -16.69 -13.70
CA ALA A 132 -7.69 -17.81 -13.28
C ALA A 132 -8.70 -17.45 -12.17
N PHE A 133 -8.44 -16.37 -11.44
CA PHE A 133 -9.35 -15.80 -10.44
C PHE A 133 -10.67 -15.28 -11.02
N LEU A 134 -10.78 -15.10 -12.34
CA LEU A 134 -12.06 -14.75 -12.99
C LEU A 134 -12.99 -15.95 -13.18
N ARG A 135 -12.49 -17.17 -12.97
CA ARG A 135 -13.27 -18.40 -13.14
C ARG A 135 -13.93 -18.79 -11.82
N PRO A 136 -15.27 -18.92 -11.76
CA PRO A 136 -16.00 -19.18 -10.51
C PRO A 136 -15.54 -20.44 -9.77
N GLU A 137 -15.10 -21.47 -10.49
CA GLU A 137 -14.60 -22.69 -9.87
C GLU A 137 -13.37 -22.48 -8.98
N ASN A 138 -12.68 -21.34 -9.08
CA ASN A 138 -11.51 -21.02 -8.26
C ASN A 138 -11.82 -20.09 -7.08
N PHE A 139 -13.06 -19.61 -6.91
CA PHE A 139 -13.41 -18.65 -5.85
C PHE A 139 -13.21 -19.21 -4.44
N TYR A 140 -13.23 -20.53 -4.27
CA TYR A 140 -12.99 -21.20 -2.98
C TYR A 140 -11.60 -20.92 -2.41
N ILE A 141 -10.60 -20.57 -3.25
CA ILE A 141 -9.21 -20.35 -2.83
C ILE A 141 -9.12 -19.22 -1.81
N THR A 142 -9.90 -18.15 -2.01
CA THR A 142 -9.91 -16.96 -1.15
C THR A 142 -11.17 -16.86 -0.29
N ASN A 143 -12.12 -17.78 -0.49
CA ASN A 143 -13.38 -17.84 0.25
C ASN A 143 -13.50 -19.20 0.94
N PRO A 144 -12.78 -19.44 2.05
CA PRO A 144 -12.78 -20.74 2.74
C PRO A 144 -14.17 -21.17 3.24
N ASN A 145 -15.11 -20.24 3.38
CA ASN A 145 -16.49 -20.50 3.80
C ASN A 145 -17.52 -20.45 2.66
N ILE A 146 -17.08 -20.66 1.41
CA ILE A 146 -17.94 -20.74 0.23
C ILE A 146 -18.99 -21.85 0.40
N GLY A 147 -20.22 -21.58 -0.03
CA GLY A 147 -21.38 -22.47 0.16
C GLY A 147 -22.02 -22.41 1.54
N ARG A 148 -21.40 -21.76 2.54
CA ARG A 148 -21.99 -21.56 3.88
C ARG A 148 -22.43 -20.13 4.12
N SER A 149 -21.48 -19.22 4.30
CA SER A 149 -21.76 -17.78 4.49
C SER A 149 -21.56 -16.95 3.22
N VAL A 150 -20.81 -17.49 2.26
CA VAL A 150 -20.58 -16.84 0.96
C VAL A 150 -21.26 -17.69 -0.12
N ARG A 151 -22.07 -17.06 -0.96
CA ARG A 151 -22.83 -17.72 -2.02
C ARG A 151 -22.13 -17.52 -3.37
N THR A 152 -21.90 -18.61 -4.09
CA THR A 152 -21.16 -18.59 -5.37
C THR A 152 -21.90 -17.83 -6.45
N ASP A 153 -23.21 -18.04 -6.58
CA ASP A 153 -24.09 -17.33 -7.50
C ASP A 153 -24.04 -15.81 -7.30
N TRP A 154 -24.05 -15.37 -6.04
CA TRP A 154 -23.88 -13.95 -5.70
C TRP A 154 -22.52 -13.40 -6.15
N LEU A 155 -21.42 -14.13 -5.90
CA LEU A 155 -20.08 -13.71 -6.35
C LEU A 155 -20.00 -13.61 -7.87
N GLU A 156 -20.61 -14.54 -8.60
CA GLU A 156 -20.66 -14.51 -10.06
C GLU A 156 -21.45 -13.31 -10.58
N ASP A 157 -22.61 -13.05 -9.98
CA ASP A 157 -23.46 -11.91 -10.36
C ASP A 157 -22.75 -10.58 -10.08
N GLU A 158 -22.09 -10.45 -8.93
CA GLU A 158 -21.31 -9.27 -8.58
C GLU A 158 -20.09 -9.11 -9.49
N LEU A 159 -19.39 -10.19 -9.84
CA LEU A 159 -18.31 -10.13 -10.83
C LEU A 159 -18.85 -9.60 -12.18
N ARG A 160 -19.97 -10.14 -12.67
CA ARG A 160 -20.61 -9.68 -13.91
C ARG A 160 -20.99 -8.20 -13.87
N LYS A 161 -21.50 -7.72 -12.73
CA LYS A 161 -21.80 -6.29 -12.52
C LYS A 161 -20.53 -5.44 -12.51
N ALA A 162 -19.51 -5.87 -11.77
CA ALA A 162 -18.25 -5.16 -11.63
C ALA A 162 -17.48 -5.07 -12.97
N THR A 163 -17.55 -6.10 -13.82
CA THR A 163 -16.99 -6.08 -15.18
C THR A 163 -17.69 -5.07 -16.09
N ARG A 164 -18.99 -4.84 -15.91
CA ARG A 164 -19.79 -3.87 -16.70
C ARG A 164 -19.83 -2.47 -16.08
N GLY A 165 -19.34 -2.34 -14.86
CA GLY A 165 -19.40 -1.12 -14.06
C GLY A 165 -18.41 -0.05 -14.55
N LYS A 166 -18.41 1.09 -13.84
CA LYS A 166 -17.44 2.15 -14.05
C LYS A 166 -16.02 1.69 -13.66
N SER A 167 -15.03 2.47 -14.07
CA SER A 167 -13.63 2.32 -13.65
C SER A 167 -13.48 2.02 -12.16
N GLY A 168 -12.60 1.07 -11.84
CA GLY A 168 -12.30 0.68 -10.46
C GLY A 168 -13.25 -0.34 -9.84
N ALA A 169 -14.50 -0.49 -10.30
CA ALA A 169 -15.46 -1.43 -9.71
C ALA A 169 -14.95 -2.89 -9.74
N LEU A 170 -14.33 -3.30 -10.84
CA LEU A 170 -13.69 -4.62 -10.95
C LEU A 170 -12.53 -4.75 -9.96
N THR A 171 -11.66 -3.75 -9.85
CA THR A 171 -10.51 -3.77 -8.92
C THR A 171 -10.99 -3.92 -7.47
N THR A 172 -12.00 -3.15 -7.07
CA THR A 172 -12.60 -3.25 -5.73
C THR A 172 -13.22 -4.63 -5.50
N PHE A 173 -13.97 -5.17 -6.46
CA PHE A 173 -14.55 -6.51 -6.35
C PHE A 173 -13.45 -7.59 -6.18
N LEU A 174 -12.44 -7.54 -7.04
CA LEU A 174 -11.32 -8.49 -7.02
C LEU A 174 -10.56 -8.44 -5.69
N ALA A 175 -10.31 -7.24 -5.14
CA ALA A 175 -9.68 -7.09 -3.84
C ALA A 175 -10.56 -7.61 -2.69
N LYS A 176 -11.83 -7.16 -2.63
CA LYS A 176 -12.71 -7.43 -1.47
C LYS A 176 -13.29 -8.83 -1.43
N HIS A 177 -13.52 -9.46 -2.58
CA HIS A 177 -14.18 -10.76 -2.65
C HIS A 177 -13.29 -11.89 -3.14
N LEU A 178 -12.21 -11.57 -3.84
CA LEU A 178 -11.28 -12.55 -4.38
C LEU A 178 -9.84 -12.36 -3.86
N ASN A 179 -9.62 -11.47 -2.89
CA ASN A 179 -8.32 -11.22 -2.26
C ASN A 179 -7.17 -11.02 -3.29
N VAL A 180 -7.48 -10.49 -4.46
CA VAL A 180 -6.50 -10.24 -5.53
C VAL A 180 -5.85 -8.89 -5.28
N GLU A 181 -4.53 -8.90 -5.14
CA GLU A 181 -3.73 -7.69 -4.96
C GLU A 181 -3.83 -6.78 -6.20
N PRO A 182 -4.24 -5.50 -6.03
CA PRO A 182 -4.27 -4.56 -7.14
C PRO A 182 -2.86 -4.30 -7.69
N GLY A 183 -2.63 -4.72 -8.93
CA GLY A 183 -1.44 -4.34 -9.71
C GLY A 183 -1.71 -3.21 -10.70
N ILE A 184 -0.65 -2.61 -11.23
CA ILE A 184 -0.70 -1.53 -12.25
C ILE A 184 -1.57 -1.93 -13.46
N ALA A 185 -1.55 -3.21 -13.86
CA ALA A 185 -2.28 -3.72 -15.01
C ALA A 185 -3.76 -4.10 -14.76
N LEU A 186 -4.24 -4.06 -13.52
CA LEU A 186 -5.59 -4.54 -13.12
C LEU A 186 -6.67 -3.44 -13.08
N ARG A 187 -6.31 -2.18 -13.34
CA ARG A 187 -7.29 -1.08 -13.45
C ARG A 187 -7.99 -1.16 -14.82
N ASN A 188 -9.33 -1.14 -14.84
CA ASN A 188 -10.12 -1.19 -16.08
C ASN A 188 -9.87 -0.01 -17.04
N ASP A 189 -9.33 1.10 -16.53
CA ASP A 189 -8.91 2.27 -17.31
C ASP A 189 -7.38 2.38 -17.39
N ALA A 190 -6.64 1.28 -17.18
CA ALA A 190 -5.19 1.31 -17.28
C ALA A 190 -4.78 1.72 -18.70
N TRP A 191 -3.84 2.65 -18.78
CA TRP A 191 -3.15 2.99 -20.02
C TRP A 191 -2.67 1.70 -20.72
N ALA A 192 -2.94 1.54 -22.01
CA ALA A 192 -2.67 0.28 -22.73
C ALA A 192 -1.20 -0.18 -22.62
N GLY A 193 -0.27 0.79 -22.48
CA GLY A 193 1.16 0.54 -22.25
C GLY A 193 1.48 -0.13 -20.91
N ALA A 194 0.63 0.00 -19.89
CA ALA A 194 0.83 -0.60 -18.56
C ALA A 194 1.01 -2.12 -18.60
N ARG A 195 0.45 -2.79 -19.62
CA ARG A 195 0.61 -4.24 -19.85
C ARG A 195 2.03 -4.66 -20.19
N TYR A 196 2.80 -3.76 -20.80
CA TYR A 196 4.16 -3.99 -21.26
C TYR A 196 5.21 -3.31 -20.36
N TRP A 197 4.79 -2.29 -19.61
CA TRP A 197 5.66 -1.43 -18.80
C TRP A 197 6.57 -2.22 -17.85
N LEU A 198 5.99 -3.10 -17.02
CA LEU A 198 6.77 -3.90 -16.07
C LEU A 198 7.74 -4.88 -16.74
N GLY A 199 7.43 -5.36 -17.94
CA GLY A 199 8.32 -6.26 -18.70
C GLY A 199 9.49 -5.54 -19.38
N ALA A 200 9.41 -4.22 -19.49
CA ALA A 200 10.47 -3.37 -20.04
C ALA A 200 11.38 -2.77 -18.95
N ALA A 201 11.14 -3.07 -17.67
CA ALA A 201 11.95 -2.58 -16.57
C ALA A 201 13.35 -3.20 -16.62
N ASP A 202 14.38 -2.36 -16.67
CA ASP A 202 15.79 -2.76 -16.62
C ASP A 202 16.49 -1.89 -15.57
N PRO A 203 16.86 -2.44 -14.40
CA PRO A 203 17.48 -1.67 -13.32
C PRO A 203 18.90 -1.19 -13.64
N THR A 204 19.49 -1.66 -14.75
CA THR A 204 20.79 -1.15 -15.22
C THR A 204 20.65 0.19 -15.94
N ILE A 205 19.43 0.61 -16.31
CA ILE A 205 19.17 1.87 -16.97
C ILE A 205 19.07 3.01 -15.95
N THR A 206 20.14 3.80 -15.89
CA THR A 206 20.24 5.04 -15.10
C THR A 206 20.45 6.24 -16.01
N LEU A 207 20.39 7.47 -15.47
CA LEU A 207 20.76 8.67 -16.21
C LEU A 207 22.18 8.57 -16.81
N ASP A 208 23.15 8.06 -16.05
CA ASP A 208 24.52 7.84 -16.53
C ASP A 208 24.57 6.86 -17.71
N THR A 209 23.77 5.79 -17.61
CA THR A 209 23.67 4.78 -18.67
C THR A 209 23.07 5.36 -19.95
N LEU A 210 22.09 6.26 -19.82
CA LEU A 210 21.56 7.02 -20.96
C LEU A 210 22.66 7.87 -21.58
N ILE A 211 23.39 8.66 -20.79
CA ILE A 211 24.48 9.53 -21.26
C ILE A 211 25.57 8.72 -22.00
N GLU A 212 25.93 7.54 -21.49
CA GLU A 212 26.95 6.69 -22.10
C GLU A 212 26.48 6.05 -23.42
N ARG A 213 25.24 5.52 -23.45
CA ARG A 213 24.77 4.66 -24.54
C ARG A 213 24.02 5.41 -25.63
N CYS A 214 23.38 6.53 -25.33
CA CYS A 214 22.49 7.19 -26.27
C CYS A 214 23.25 8.05 -27.28
N ASP A 215 22.64 8.26 -28.45
CA ASP A 215 23.12 9.25 -29.44
C ASP A 215 22.33 10.56 -29.39
N VAL A 216 21.17 10.55 -28.74
CA VAL A 216 20.34 11.73 -28.44
C VAL A 216 19.50 11.42 -27.20
N ILE A 217 19.26 12.44 -26.38
CA ILE A 217 18.38 12.39 -25.21
C ILE A 217 17.44 13.60 -25.27
N VAL A 218 16.15 13.35 -25.08
CA VAL A 218 15.14 14.40 -24.91
C VAL A 218 14.61 14.38 -23.47
N VAL A 219 14.31 15.56 -22.93
CA VAL A 219 13.81 15.70 -21.56
C VAL A 219 12.40 16.28 -21.61
N GLY A 220 11.48 15.64 -20.90
CA GLY A 220 10.15 16.15 -20.59
C GLY A 220 10.07 16.49 -19.10
N ILE A 221 9.52 17.65 -18.77
CA ILE A 221 9.33 18.09 -17.38
C ILE A 221 7.84 18.37 -17.20
N ASP A 222 7.26 17.77 -16.17
CA ASP A 222 5.94 18.13 -15.65
C ASP A 222 6.17 18.83 -14.31
N GLY A 223 6.01 20.15 -14.28
CA GLY A 223 6.31 20.97 -13.11
C GLY A 223 5.40 20.68 -11.91
N GLY A 224 4.27 19.98 -12.11
CA GLY A 224 3.28 19.78 -11.06
C GLY A 224 2.63 21.09 -10.58
N GLY A 225 1.77 20.97 -9.57
CA GLY A 225 1.26 22.10 -8.78
C GLY A 225 1.99 22.21 -7.45
N LEU A 226 1.70 23.26 -6.67
CA LEU A 226 2.25 23.42 -5.30
C LEU A 226 1.90 22.24 -4.36
N ASP A 227 0.89 21.45 -4.72
CA ASP A 227 0.36 20.30 -3.99
C ASP A 227 0.58 18.94 -4.70
N ASP A 228 1.38 18.92 -5.78
CA ASP A 228 1.66 17.71 -6.56
C ASP A 228 3.17 17.49 -6.76
N LEU A 229 3.53 16.35 -7.34
CA LEU A 229 4.92 16.03 -7.64
C LEU A 229 5.41 16.78 -8.87
N LEU A 230 6.67 17.24 -8.83
CA LEU A 230 7.40 17.59 -10.05
C LEU A 230 7.96 16.29 -10.64
N GLY A 231 7.74 16.05 -11.94
CA GLY A 231 8.26 14.89 -12.65
C GLY A 231 9.23 15.27 -13.77
N LEU A 232 10.30 14.50 -13.91
CA LEU A 232 11.23 14.58 -15.04
C LEU A 232 11.34 13.21 -15.72
N ALA A 233 11.31 13.21 -17.05
CA ALA A 233 11.56 12.05 -17.88
C ALA A 233 12.67 12.36 -18.90
N ALA A 234 13.75 11.59 -18.86
CA ALA A 234 14.78 11.57 -19.89
C ALA A 234 14.58 10.35 -20.79
N LEU A 235 14.36 10.59 -22.08
CA LEU A 235 14.20 9.55 -23.09
C LEU A 235 15.36 9.60 -24.07
N GLY A 236 16.20 8.58 -24.05
CA GLY A 236 17.36 8.45 -24.91
C GLY A 236 17.17 7.37 -25.98
N ARG A 237 17.86 7.50 -27.11
CA ARG A 237 17.92 6.45 -28.14
C ARG A 237 19.28 5.78 -28.12
N ASP A 238 19.33 4.46 -27.87
CA ASP A 238 20.57 3.70 -27.85
C ASP A 238 21.27 3.79 -29.22
N ARG A 239 22.56 4.14 -29.23
CA ARG A 239 23.33 4.34 -30.46
C ARG A 239 23.53 3.06 -31.27
N LYS A 240 23.52 1.89 -30.62
CA LYS A 240 23.75 0.58 -31.23
C LYS A 240 22.43 -0.11 -31.58
N THR A 241 21.54 -0.27 -30.60
CA THR A 241 20.30 -1.06 -30.79
C THR A 241 19.17 -0.25 -31.38
N ARG A 242 19.24 1.09 -31.30
CA ARG A 242 18.18 2.03 -31.70
C ARG A 242 16.92 1.94 -30.84
N GLU A 243 16.97 1.19 -29.75
CA GLU A 243 15.88 1.11 -28.77
C GLU A 243 15.81 2.41 -27.95
N TRP A 244 14.61 2.71 -27.47
CA TRP A 244 14.37 3.85 -26.59
C TRP A 244 14.61 3.42 -25.14
N LEU A 245 15.50 4.15 -24.46
CA LEU A 245 15.82 3.98 -23.05
C LEU A 245 15.19 5.13 -22.27
N HIS A 246 14.50 4.82 -21.19
CA HIS A 246 13.78 5.80 -20.39
C HIS A 246 14.28 5.78 -18.95
N TRP A 247 14.60 6.95 -18.43
CA TRP A 247 14.83 7.19 -17.02
C TRP A 247 13.91 8.32 -16.55
N ALA A 248 13.32 8.18 -15.38
CA ALA A 248 12.49 9.22 -14.78
C ALA A 248 12.79 9.36 -13.30
N HIS A 249 12.54 10.55 -12.78
CA HIS A 249 12.67 10.89 -11.38
C HIS A 249 11.60 11.92 -11.02
N ALA A 250 11.20 11.93 -9.75
CA ALA A 250 10.22 12.89 -9.26
C ALA A 250 10.73 13.62 -8.01
N TRP A 251 10.15 14.77 -7.73
CA TRP A 251 10.39 15.55 -6.51
C TRP A 251 9.08 15.85 -5.81
N ALA A 252 9.11 15.83 -4.49
CA ALA A 252 8.01 16.24 -3.62
C ALA A 252 8.50 17.34 -2.69
N GLN A 253 7.81 18.50 -2.68
CA GLN A 253 8.06 19.54 -1.69
C GLN A 253 7.78 19.01 -0.28
N SER A 254 8.55 19.45 0.72
CA SER A 254 8.38 19.03 2.12
C SER A 254 6.95 19.26 2.62
N ASP A 255 6.31 20.31 2.13
CA ASP A 255 4.95 20.69 2.51
C ASP A 255 3.93 19.62 2.10
N VAL A 256 4.12 18.95 0.96
CA VAL A 256 3.25 17.85 0.47
C VAL A 256 3.18 16.70 1.49
N ILE A 257 4.24 16.50 2.28
CA ILE A 257 4.39 15.40 3.24
C ILE A 257 4.41 15.85 4.72
N ALA A 258 4.27 17.15 4.99
CA ALA A 258 4.54 17.74 6.30
C ALA A 258 3.60 17.22 7.41
N TYR A 259 4.12 17.18 8.63
CA TYR A 259 3.37 16.87 9.85
C TYR A 259 2.52 18.06 10.28
N ALA A 260 1.33 17.79 10.81
CA ALA A 260 0.65 18.75 11.67
C ALA A 260 1.10 18.49 13.13
N ASP A 261 2.40 18.55 13.40
CA ASP A 261 2.92 18.30 14.74
C ASP A 261 3.29 19.64 15.41
N GLY A 262 2.43 20.06 16.33
CA GLY A 262 2.84 20.72 17.58
C GLY A 262 3.06 22.23 17.61
N GLU A 263 3.45 22.90 16.52
CA GLU A 263 3.49 24.36 16.49
C GLU A 263 2.27 24.91 15.75
N GLN A 264 1.39 25.56 16.52
CA GLN A 264 0.33 26.43 16.03
C GLN A 264 0.99 27.64 15.34
N ASP A 265 1.55 27.44 14.17
CA ASP A 265 1.63 28.51 13.19
C ASP A 265 0.37 28.39 12.34
N GLU A 266 -0.56 29.32 12.53
CA GLU A 266 -1.90 29.35 11.92
C GLU A 266 -1.85 29.35 10.38
N GLN A 267 -0.66 29.52 9.79
CA GLN A 267 -0.39 29.44 8.35
C GLN A 267 0.26 28.14 7.86
N SER A 268 0.88 27.32 8.73
CA SER A 268 1.53 26.06 8.34
C SER A 268 0.62 24.82 8.54
N SER A 269 -0.45 24.97 9.33
CA SER A 269 -1.42 23.89 9.60
C SER A 269 -2.26 23.45 8.38
N VAL A 270 -2.18 24.17 7.25
CA VAL A 270 -2.96 23.94 6.02
C VAL A 270 -2.18 23.11 4.98
N LEU A 271 -0.88 22.91 5.15
CA LEU A 271 -0.01 22.37 4.08
C LEU A 271 0.16 20.85 4.08
N SER A 272 -0.22 20.13 5.14
CA SER A 272 -0.20 18.65 5.16
C SER A 272 -1.31 18.02 4.28
N GLN A 273 -1.24 18.19 2.97
CA GLN A 273 -2.38 17.99 2.07
C GLN A 273 -2.59 16.53 1.66
N ARG A 274 -1.57 15.64 1.72
CA ARG A 274 -1.66 14.26 1.23
C ARG A 274 -1.17 13.18 2.21
N LYS A 275 -1.62 13.26 3.47
CA LYS A 275 -1.29 12.29 4.55
C LYS A 275 -1.55 10.82 4.19
N SER A 276 -2.49 10.53 3.29
CA SER A 276 -2.88 9.17 2.91
C SER A 276 -1.88 8.45 1.99
N ILE A 277 -1.05 9.19 1.24
CA ILE A 277 -0.06 8.61 0.31
C ILE A 277 1.38 8.78 0.79
N ARG A 278 1.59 9.36 1.97
CA ARG A 278 2.92 9.63 2.55
C ARG A 278 3.82 8.38 2.55
N SER A 279 3.29 7.26 3.03
CA SER A 279 4.04 5.99 3.07
C SER A 279 4.50 5.53 1.68
N VAL A 280 3.69 5.78 0.65
CA VAL A 280 4.04 5.46 -0.74
C VAL A 280 5.16 6.38 -1.24
N LEU A 281 5.12 7.67 -0.92
CA LEU A 281 6.17 8.61 -1.29
C LEU A 281 7.49 8.31 -0.56
N GLU A 282 7.44 7.94 0.72
CA GLU A 282 8.61 7.52 1.49
C GLU A 282 9.23 6.24 0.91
N ASP A 283 8.42 5.26 0.49
CA ASP A 283 8.89 4.06 -0.20
C ASP A 283 9.66 4.42 -1.49
N PHE A 284 9.16 5.36 -2.29
CA PHE A 284 9.85 5.83 -3.51
C PHE A 284 11.14 6.60 -3.20
N ALA A 285 11.15 7.37 -2.11
CA ALA A 285 12.35 8.10 -1.69
C ALA A 285 13.46 7.15 -1.22
N VAL A 286 13.10 6.10 -0.46
CA VAL A 286 14.04 5.04 -0.06
C VAL A 286 14.56 4.28 -1.29
N ALA A 287 13.74 4.10 -2.32
CA ALA A 287 14.14 3.48 -3.58
C ALA A 287 15.03 4.39 -4.46
N GLY A 288 15.16 5.68 -4.12
CA GLY A 288 15.89 6.66 -4.92
C GLY A 288 15.16 7.10 -6.20
N GLU A 289 13.84 6.87 -6.29
CA GLU A 289 12.99 7.22 -7.42
C GLU A 289 12.25 8.57 -7.21
N LEU A 290 12.25 9.06 -5.97
CA LEU A 290 11.66 10.32 -5.55
C LEU A 290 12.62 11.08 -4.63
N THR A 291 12.81 12.38 -4.83
CA THR A 291 13.48 13.24 -3.85
C THR A 291 12.44 13.99 -3.03
N ILE A 292 12.58 13.97 -1.70
CA ILE A 292 11.83 14.86 -0.82
C ILE A 292 12.66 16.13 -0.62
N CYS A 293 12.16 17.26 -1.12
CA CYS A 293 12.88 18.53 -1.07
C CYS A 293 13.02 19.04 0.37
N THR A 294 14.17 19.65 0.64
CA THR A 294 14.53 20.30 1.91
C THR A 294 14.49 21.83 1.81
N THR A 295 14.54 22.37 0.59
CA THR A 295 14.38 23.79 0.29
C THR A 295 13.34 23.96 -0.83
N ALA A 296 12.73 25.15 -0.88
CA ALA A 296 11.62 25.42 -1.80
C ALA A 296 11.99 25.36 -3.29
N THR A 297 13.28 25.45 -3.64
CA THR A 297 13.77 25.49 -5.02
C THR A 297 14.61 24.27 -5.42
N GLN A 298 14.81 23.32 -4.50
CA GLN A 298 15.68 22.16 -4.72
C GLN A 298 15.26 21.32 -5.94
N ASP A 299 13.96 21.18 -6.16
CA ASP A 299 13.40 20.47 -7.33
C ASP A 299 13.83 21.11 -8.66
N ILE A 300 13.70 22.44 -8.77
CA ILE A 300 14.08 23.19 -9.98
C ILE A 300 15.60 23.17 -10.18
N GLU A 301 16.37 23.32 -9.09
CA GLU A 301 17.83 23.26 -9.11
C GLU A 301 18.34 21.90 -9.59
N GLU A 302 17.86 20.80 -9.00
CA GLU A 302 18.28 19.45 -9.38
C GLU A 302 17.82 19.08 -10.81
N VAL A 303 16.64 19.53 -11.24
CA VAL A 303 16.19 19.38 -12.63
C VAL A 303 17.13 20.11 -13.60
N ALA A 304 17.53 21.34 -13.28
CA ALA A 304 18.46 22.11 -14.09
C ALA A 304 19.82 21.42 -14.18
N ASP A 305 20.35 20.92 -13.05
CA ASP A 305 21.61 20.17 -13.00
C ASP A 305 21.56 18.91 -13.89
N ILE A 306 20.44 18.17 -13.86
CA ILE A 306 20.24 16.99 -14.71
C ILE A 306 20.25 17.37 -16.19
N VAL A 307 19.54 18.44 -16.57
CA VAL A 307 19.48 18.90 -17.96
C VAL A 307 20.84 19.43 -18.43
N GLU A 308 21.56 20.16 -17.59
CA GLU A 308 22.92 20.65 -17.85
C GLU A 308 23.87 19.49 -18.13
N ARG A 309 23.84 18.43 -17.32
CA ARG A 309 24.66 17.23 -17.56
C ARG A 309 24.43 16.60 -18.93
N ILE A 310 23.18 16.55 -19.40
CA ILE A 310 22.83 16.01 -20.73
C ILE A 310 23.29 16.98 -21.84
N HIS A 311 23.13 18.28 -21.62
CA HIS A 311 23.58 19.33 -22.53
C HIS A 311 25.10 19.28 -22.72
N ASP A 312 25.86 19.21 -21.63
CA ASP A 312 27.33 19.22 -21.64
C ASP A 312 27.92 17.94 -22.25
N ALA A 313 27.17 16.83 -22.19
CA ALA A 313 27.48 15.62 -22.94
C ALA A 313 27.23 15.76 -24.46
N GLY A 314 26.62 16.86 -24.91
CA GLY A 314 26.29 17.12 -26.31
C GLY A 314 25.13 16.25 -26.83
N LEU A 315 24.22 15.82 -25.94
CA LEU A 315 23.18 14.83 -26.27
C LEU A 315 21.78 15.43 -26.42
N LEU A 316 21.57 16.69 -26.05
CA LEU A 316 20.31 17.38 -26.33
C LEU A 316 20.16 17.68 -27.83
N PRO A 317 18.94 17.61 -28.39
CA PRO A 317 18.72 17.99 -29.78
C PRO A 317 18.97 19.50 -30.00
N GLU A 318 19.49 19.86 -31.17
CA GLU A 318 19.79 21.25 -31.56
C GLU A 318 18.54 22.15 -31.61
N THR A 319 17.37 21.56 -31.85
CA THR A 319 16.07 22.24 -31.91
C THR A 319 15.05 21.52 -31.04
N ALA A 320 14.21 22.27 -30.32
CA ALA A 320 13.02 21.72 -29.68
C ALA A 320 12.08 21.10 -30.74
N GLY A 321 11.49 19.94 -30.40
CA GLY A 321 10.51 19.23 -31.22
C GLY A 321 9.10 19.77 -31.09
#